data_AF-A0A139JR35-F1
#
_entry.id   AF-A0A139JR35-F1
#
_cell.length_a   1.000
_cell.length_b   1.000
_cell.length_c   1.000
_cell.angle_alpha   90.00
_cell.angle_beta   90.00
_cell.angle_gamma   90.00
#
_symmetry.space_group_name_H-M   'P 1'
#
loop_
_entity.id
_entity.type
_entity.pdbx_description
1 polymer ?
#
loop_
_entity_poly.entity_id
_entity_poly.type
_entity_poly.pdbx_seq_one_letter_code
_entity_poly.pdbx_strand_id
1 'polypeptide(L)'
;MTQQKKIFLDFIKIIFSLIFSVSCFFHDNLSFNFSFGKIMICDILSGILIFIINYYFVIPKIVKNQKLVKFLFFVESIVLILISLSLFFNPFITNNFLRNIFKINNIVSYIIIVHSMVELYVSYLKINKPIIPLNFFIYLSLFGLGFYILGKQLNLTSFIFYCLSFIFLILALLFSVSLWKNIKFLRDQNKKIEK
;
A
#
# COMPACT_ATOMS: atom_id res chain seq x y z
N MET A 1 -27.14 4.20 1.81
CA MET A 1 -26.25 4.83 2.83
C MET A 1 -26.73 6.25 3.05
N THR A 2 -27.15 6.62 4.27
CA THR A 2 -27.66 7.97 4.56
C THR A 2 -26.58 9.02 4.29
N GLN A 3 -26.97 10.19 3.80
CA GLN A 3 -26.03 11.21 3.33
C GLN A 3 -25.11 11.74 4.44
N GLN A 4 -25.62 11.79 5.68
CA GLN A 4 -24.82 12.06 6.88
C GLN A 4 -23.70 11.04 7.10
N LYS A 5 -23.95 9.75 6.86
CA LYS A 5 -22.91 8.70 6.94
C LYS A 5 -21.82 8.89 5.88
N LYS A 6 -22.16 9.39 4.68
CA LYS A 6 -21.17 9.71 3.64
C LYS A 6 -20.26 10.87 4.06
N ILE A 7 -20.84 11.93 4.63
CA ILE A 7 -20.07 13.09 5.12
C ILE A 7 -19.11 12.69 6.24
N PHE A 8 -19.61 11.93 7.22
CA PHE A 8 -18.79 11.43 8.31
C PHE A 8 -17.63 10.56 7.81
N LEU A 9 -17.90 9.69 6.83
CA LEU A 9 -16.90 8.81 6.25
C LEU A 9 -15.86 9.58 5.42
N ASP A 10 -16.27 10.59 4.66
CA ASP A 10 -15.34 11.49 3.94
C ASP A 10 -14.45 12.26 4.93
N PHE A 11 -15.01 12.72 6.05
CA PHE A 11 -14.25 13.40 7.10
C PHE A 11 -13.18 12.49 7.72
N ILE A 12 -13.53 11.24 8.07
CA ILE A 12 -12.55 10.25 8.56
C ILE A 12 -11.44 10.01 7.54
N LYS A 13 -11.79 9.85 6.25
CA LYS A 13 -10.81 9.64 5.18
C LYS A 13 -9.84 10.80 5.03
N ILE A 14 -10.32 12.04 5.17
CA ILE A 14 -9.48 13.24 5.13
C ILE A 14 -8.48 13.20 6.29
N ILE A 15 -8.97 13.00 7.52
CA ILE A 15 -8.11 12.92 8.71
C ILE A 15 -7.06 11.82 8.55
N PHE A 16 -7.48 10.62 8.17
CA PHE A 16 -6.57 9.50 7.96
C PHE A 16 -5.51 9.81 6.90
N SER A 17 -5.91 10.39 5.76
CA SER A 17 -4.98 10.74 4.68
C SER A 17 -4.00 11.83 5.09
N LEU A 18 -4.45 12.83 5.86
CA LEU A 18 -3.57 13.88 6.38
C LEU A 18 -2.57 13.32 7.39
N ILE A 19 -3.00 12.48 8.33
CA ILE A 19 -2.10 11.81 9.29
C ILE A 19 -1.05 10.99 8.54
N PHE A 20 -1.47 10.25 7.51
CA PHE A 20 -0.55 9.45 6.71
C PHE A 20 0.45 10.30 5.93
N SER A 21 -0.02 11.40 5.32
CA SER A 21 0.82 12.34 4.58
C SER A 21 1.87 13.00 5.48
N VAL A 22 1.45 13.55 6.63
CA VAL A 22 2.35 14.19 7.59
C VAL A 22 3.35 13.18 8.16
N SER A 23 2.88 11.97 8.50
CA SER A 23 3.76 10.89 8.98
C SER A 23 4.86 10.61 7.97
N CYS A 24 4.50 10.33 6.71
CA CYS A 24 5.48 10.02 5.67
C CYS A 24 6.42 11.21 5.36
N PHE A 25 5.91 12.45 5.39
CA PHE A 25 6.74 13.63 5.12
C PHE A 25 7.83 13.81 6.18
N PHE A 26 7.47 13.61 7.46
CA PHE A 26 8.36 13.72 8.60
C PHE A 26 8.79 12.34 9.14
N HIS A 27 9.06 11.40 8.23
CA HIS A 27 9.28 10.00 8.59
C HIS A 27 10.36 9.78 9.64
N ASP A 28 11.45 10.57 9.61
CA ASP A 28 12.56 10.44 10.54
C ASP A 28 12.31 11.07 11.93
N ASN A 29 11.37 12.02 12.01
CA ASN A 29 11.11 12.82 13.20
C ASN A 29 9.94 12.28 14.05
N LEU A 30 9.00 11.57 13.43
CA LEU A 30 7.80 11.06 14.09
C LEU A 30 8.01 9.67 14.66
N SER A 31 8.68 9.63 15.81
CA SER A 31 9.04 8.40 16.50
C SER A 31 8.74 8.43 17.99
N PHE A 32 8.32 7.29 18.52
CA PHE A 32 8.19 7.05 19.95
C PHE A 32 9.36 6.20 20.43
N ASN A 33 10.09 6.71 21.42
CA ASN A 33 11.18 5.97 22.04
C ASN A 33 10.63 5.16 23.21
N PHE A 34 10.82 3.85 23.17
CA PHE A 34 10.54 2.92 24.25
C PHE A 34 11.83 2.26 24.73
N SER A 35 11.79 1.64 25.91
CA SER A 35 12.94 0.89 26.46
C SER A 35 13.42 -0.25 25.56
N PHE A 36 12.53 -0.78 24.72
CA PHE A 36 12.79 -1.90 23.81
C PHE A 36 13.06 -1.47 22.35
N GLY A 37 13.03 -0.16 22.03
CA GLY A 37 13.31 0.31 20.68
C GLY A 37 12.61 1.63 20.29
N LYS A 38 12.94 2.11 19.08
CA LYS A 38 12.35 3.31 18.47
C LYS A 38 11.26 2.89 17.49
N ILE A 39 10.00 3.16 17.82
CA ILE A 39 8.86 2.89 16.94
C ILE A 39 8.60 4.12 16.07
N MET A 40 8.64 3.93 14.75
CA MET A 40 8.32 4.98 13.78
C MET A 40 6.87 4.83 13.33
N ILE A 41 6.08 5.90 13.40
CA ILE A 41 4.65 5.87 13.01
C ILE A 41 4.50 5.42 11.55
N CYS A 42 5.46 5.80 10.70
CA CYS A 42 5.50 5.45 9.29
C CYS A 42 5.60 3.95 9.03
N ASP A 43 6.30 3.20 9.89
CA ASP A 43 6.46 1.75 9.73
C ASP A 43 5.12 1.05 9.98
N ILE A 44 4.42 1.46 11.06
CA ILE A 44 3.07 0.98 11.40
C ILE A 44 2.10 1.29 10.25
N LEU A 45 2.08 2.55 9.81
CA LEU A 45 1.20 2.99 8.74
C LEU A 45 1.50 2.28 7.41
N SER A 46 2.77 2.04 7.09
CA SER A 46 3.18 1.28 5.91
C SER A 46 2.77 -0.19 6.00
N GLY A 47 2.89 -0.81 7.17
CA GLY A 47 2.38 -2.16 7.44
C GLY A 47 0.88 -2.26 7.17
N ILE A 48 0.09 -1.31 7.69
CA ILE A 48 -1.35 -1.21 7.43
C ILE A 48 -1.62 -1.02 5.94
N LEU A 49 -0.86 -0.16 5.26
CA LEU A 49 -1.03 0.10 3.83
C LEU A 49 -0.80 -1.17 3.00
N ILE A 50 0.26 -1.92 3.28
CA ILE A 50 0.55 -3.20 2.60
C ILE A 50 -0.58 -4.19 2.83
N PHE A 51 -1.14 -4.25 4.04
CA PHE A 51 -2.29 -5.10 4.35
C PHE A 51 -3.53 -4.71 3.53
N ILE A 52 -3.82 -3.41 3.43
CA ILE A 52 -4.91 -2.87 2.60
C ILE A 52 -4.68 -3.22 1.12
N ILE A 53 -3.46 -3.03 0.60
CA ILE A 53 -3.12 -3.37 -0.78
C ILE A 53 -3.34 -4.86 -1.03
N ASN A 54 -2.84 -5.73 -0.16
CA ASN A 54 -3.04 -7.18 -0.26
C ASN A 54 -4.52 -7.55 -0.30
N TYR A 55 -5.32 -6.97 0.62
CA TYR A 55 -6.75 -7.22 0.70
C TYR A 55 -7.53 -6.78 -0.55
N TYR A 56 -7.20 -5.64 -1.16
CA TYR A 56 -7.93 -5.13 -2.32
C TYR A 56 -7.40 -5.63 -3.67
N PHE A 57 -6.11 -5.97 -3.79
CA PHE A 57 -5.50 -6.31 -5.07
C PHE A 57 -5.21 -7.80 -5.25
N VAL A 58 -4.79 -8.50 -4.20
CA VAL A 58 -4.33 -9.91 -4.29
C VAL A 58 -5.45 -10.86 -3.88
N ILE A 59 -6.12 -10.63 -2.75
CA ILE A 59 -7.21 -11.52 -2.27
C ILE A 59 -8.32 -11.69 -3.30
N PRO A 60 -8.80 -10.66 -4.03
CA PRO A 60 -9.83 -10.86 -5.04
C PRO A 60 -9.37 -11.78 -6.18
N LYS A 61 -8.06 -11.85 -6.48
CA LYS A 61 -7.50 -12.77 -7.48
C LYS A 61 -7.50 -14.22 -6.96
N ILE A 62 -7.38 -14.45 -5.65
CA ILE A 62 -7.55 -15.77 -5.03
C ILE A 62 -8.99 -16.27 -5.25
N VAL A 63 -9.97 -15.39 -5.04
CA VAL A 63 -11.39 -15.76 -5.18
C VAL A 63 -11.76 -16.00 -6.65
N LYS A 64 -11.24 -15.19 -7.57
CA LYS A 64 -11.59 -15.24 -9.00
C LYS A 64 -10.93 -16.39 -9.77
N ASN A 65 -9.75 -16.85 -9.35
CA ASN A 65 -9.01 -17.88 -10.08
C ASN A 65 -9.22 -19.28 -9.50
N GLN A 66 -8.82 -20.31 -10.26
CA GLN A 66 -8.95 -21.72 -9.87
C GLN A 66 -7.59 -22.44 -9.85
N LYS A 67 -7.54 -23.59 -9.16
CA LYS A 67 -6.40 -24.52 -9.13
C LYS A 67 -5.07 -23.85 -8.76
N LEU A 68 -4.00 -24.10 -9.53
CA LEU A 68 -2.63 -23.65 -9.27
C LEU A 68 -2.54 -22.10 -9.25
N VAL A 69 -3.25 -21.41 -10.13
CA VAL A 69 -3.28 -19.94 -10.15
C VAL A 69 -3.81 -19.36 -8.84
N LYS A 70 -4.84 -19.99 -8.26
CA LYS A 70 -5.36 -19.61 -6.93
C LYS A 70 -4.31 -19.82 -5.83
N PHE A 71 -3.58 -20.93 -5.89
CA PHE A 71 -2.52 -21.23 -4.92
C PHE A 71 -1.38 -20.19 -4.95
N LEU A 72 -0.98 -19.73 -6.14
CA LEU A 72 0.07 -18.70 -6.26
C LEU A 72 -0.33 -17.38 -5.60
N PHE A 73 -1.54 -16.89 -5.87
CA PHE A 73 -2.04 -15.67 -5.22
C PHE A 73 -2.24 -15.86 -3.71
N PHE A 74 -2.56 -17.07 -3.25
CA PHE A 74 -2.61 -17.37 -1.83
C PHE A 74 -1.23 -17.29 -1.16
N VAL A 75 -0.20 -17.87 -1.80
CA VAL A 75 1.19 -17.76 -1.34
C VAL A 75 1.64 -16.29 -1.35
N GLU A 76 1.34 -15.54 -2.42
CA GLU A 76 1.60 -14.10 -2.50
C GLU A 76 1.00 -13.36 -1.31
N SER A 77 -0.28 -13.60 -1.01
CA SER A 77 -0.96 -12.97 0.11
C SER A 77 -0.33 -13.31 1.46
N ILE A 78 0.11 -14.56 1.68
CA ILE A 78 0.82 -14.94 2.90
C ILE A 78 2.13 -14.17 3.01
N VAL A 79 2.92 -14.11 1.94
CA VAL A 79 4.20 -13.40 1.93
C VAL A 79 4.00 -11.91 2.22
N LEU A 80 2.99 -11.27 1.62
CA LEU A 80 2.67 -9.87 1.90
C LEU A 80 2.19 -9.63 3.34
N ILE A 81 1.45 -10.57 3.93
CA ILE A 81 1.09 -10.51 5.36
C ILE A 81 2.34 -10.59 6.23
N LEU A 82 3.26 -11.51 5.95
CA LEU A 82 4.51 -11.63 6.70
C LEU A 82 5.37 -10.37 6.58
N ILE A 83 5.46 -9.79 5.38
CA ILE A 83 6.15 -8.52 5.15
C ILE A 83 5.48 -7.39 5.96
N SER A 84 4.15 -7.29 5.91
CA SER A 84 3.39 -6.31 6.70
C SER A 84 3.68 -6.46 8.20
N LEU A 85 3.60 -7.69 8.73
CA LEU A 85 3.92 -8.01 10.12
C LEU A 85 5.36 -7.63 10.48
N SER A 86 6.32 -7.87 9.59
CA SER A 86 7.72 -7.55 9.84
C SER A 86 7.98 -6.06 10.08
N LEU A 87 7.20 -5.17 9.46
CA LEU A 87 7.30 -3.72 9.71
C LEU A 87 6.88 -3.35 11.14
N PHE A 88 5.87 -4.03 11.70
CA PHE A 88 5.47 -3.81 13.09
C PHE A 88 6.53 -4.32 14.08
N PHE A 89 7.23 -5.39 13.73
CA PHE A 89 8.26 -5.98 14.58
C PHE A 89 9.65 -5.38 14.39
N ASN A 90 9.89 -4.62 13.31
CA ASN A 90 11.18 -4.00 13.01
C ASN A 90 11.81 -3.23 14.20
N PRO A 91 11.04 -2.46 15.00
CA PRO A 91 11.58 -1.77 16.18
C PRO A 91 12.16 -2.70 17.27
N PHE A 92 11.74 -3.96 17.32
CA PHE A 92 12.18 -4.95 18.31
C PHE A 92 13.39 -5.77 17.82
N ILE A 93 13.80 -5.59 16.56
CA ILE A 93 14.93 -6.32 15.97
C ILE A 93 16.25 -5.65 16.36
N THR A 94 16.96 -6.27 17.30
CA THR A 94 18.29 -5.80 17.75
C THR A 94 19.41 -6.21 16.80
N ASN A 95 19.23 -7.27 16.00
CA ASN A 95 20.23 -7.75 15.07
C ASN A 95 20.30 -6.86 13.81
N ASN A 96 21.45 -6.21 13.58
CA ASN A 96 21.68 -5.32 12.44
C ASN A 96 21.47 -5.99 11.07
N PHE A 97 21.78 -7.28 10.93
CA PHE A 97 21.58 -8.00 9.68
C PHE A 97 20.09 -8.15 9.36
N LEU A 98 19.31 -8.60 10.34
CA LEU A 98 17.84 -8.72 10.20
C LEU A 98 17.21 -7.34 9.98
N ARG A 99 17.64 -6.32 10.72
CA ARG A 99 17.15 -4.94 10.55
C ARG A 99 17.42 -4.40 9.15
N ASN A 100 18.55 -4.75 8.53
CA ASN A 100 18.83 -4.37 7.13
C ASN A 100 17.90 -5.08 6.15
N ILE A 101 17.57 -6.36 6.37
CA ILE A 101 16.62 -7.10 5.52
C ILE A 101 15.24 -6.43 5.55
N PHE A 102 14.79 -5.97 6.72
CA PHE A 102 13.49 -5.33 6.90
C PHE A 102 13.48 -3.81 6.71
N LYS A 103 14.51 -3.23 6.07
CA LYS A 103 14.46 -1.84 5.63
C LYS A 103 13.38 -1.65 4.58
N ILE A 104 12.69 -0.51 4.62
CA ILE A 104 11.56 -0.22 3.73
C ILE A 104 11.93 -0.33 2.23
N ASN A 105 13.13 0.09 1.83
CA ASN A 105 13.62 -0.07 0.46
C ASN A 105 13.62 -1.55 0.00
N ASN A 106 14.13 -2.43 0.87
CA ASN A 106 14.21 -3.86 0.59
C ASN A 106 12.82 -4.48 0.59
N ILE A 107 11.95 -4.06 1.53
CA ILE A 107 10.55 -4.48 1.59
C ILE A 107 9.80 -4.14 0.30
N VAL A 108 9.92 -2.91 -0.21
CA VAL A 108 9.29 -2.52 -1.48
C VAL A 108 9.82 -3.38 -2.63
N SER A 109 11.12 -3.63 -2.65
CA SER A 109 11.74 -4.52 -3.65
C SER A 109 11.19 -5.94 -3.56
N TYR A 110 11.05 -6.51 -2.37
CA TYR A 110 10.46 -7.83 -2.17
C TYR A 110 9.01 -7.91 -2.65
N ILE A 111 8.19 -6.88 -2.36
CA ILE A 111 6.81 -6.82 -2.84
C ILE A 111 6.78 -6.83 -4.38
N ILE A 112 7.62 -6.01 -5.03
CA ILE A 112 7.71 -5.96 -6.49
C ILE A 112 8.14 -7.30 -7.07
N ILE A 113 9.17 -7.93 -6.50
CA ILE A 113 9.70 -9.22 -6.96
C ILE A 113 8.65 -10.30 -6.83
N VAL A 114 8.04 -10.46 -5.65
CA VAL A 114 7.05 -11.51 -5.38
C VAL A 114 5.82 -11.33 -6.27
N HIS A 115 5.29 -10.10 -6.36
CA HIS A 115 4.13 -9.81 -7.19
C HIS A 115 4.42 -10.10 -8.68
N SER A 116 5.56 -9.62 -9.18
CA SER A 116 5.94 -9.81 -10.59
C SER A 116 6.20 -11.28 -10.91
N MET A 117 6.82 -12.04 -10.01
CA MET A 117 7.05 -13.47 -10.17
C MET A 117 5.72 -14.23 -10.30
N VAL A 118 4.75 -13.93 -9.44
CA VAL A 118 3.42 -14.55 -9.48
C VAL A 118 2.72 -14.20 -10.79
N GLU A 119 2.68 -12.93 -11.18
CA GLU A 119 2.02 -12.51 -12.43
C GLU A 119 2.68 -13.07 -13.69
N LEU A 120 4.02 -13.19 -13.72
CA LEU A 120 4.75 -13.84 -14.80
C LEU A 120 4.38 -15.31 -14.92
N TYR A 121 4.35 -16.02 -13.79
CA TYR A 121 4.02 -17.44 -13.78
C TYR A 121 2.54 -17.68 -14.13
N VAL A 122 1.63 -16.82 -13.65
CA VAL A 122 0.21 -16.86 -14.04
C VAL A 122 0.04 -16.58 -15.53
N SER A 123 0.81 -15.65 -16.09
CA SER A 123 0.81 -15.37 -17.53
C SER A 123 1.32 -16.57 -18.33
N TYR A 124 2.37 -17.23 -17.86
CA TYR A 124 2.90 -18.46 -18.45
C TYR A 124 1.86 -19.60 -18.43
N LEU A 125 1.14 -19.80 -17.33
CA LEU A 125 0.09 -20.83 -17.27
C LEU A 125 -1.11 -20.57 -18.20
N LYS A 126 -1.27 -19.35 -18.70
CA LYS A 126 -2.34 -18.92 -19.61
C LYS A 126 -1.93 -18.92 -21.08
N ILE A 127 -0.80 -19.56 -21.43
CA ILE A 127 -0.12 -19.57 -22.75
C ILE A 127 -0.95 -20.07 -23.96
N ASN A 128 -2.24 -20.41 -23.80
CA ASN A 128 -3.11 -20.75 -24.93
C ASN A 128 -3.41 -19.56 -25.90
N LYS A 129 -2.63 -18.48 -25.87
CA LYS A 129 -2.75 -17.33 -26.77
C LYS A 129 -1.52 -17.24 -27.68
N PRO A 130 -1.70 -17.00 -28.99
CA PRO A 130 -0.61 -17.00 -29.98
C PRO A 130 0.39 -15.83 -29.81
N ILE A 131 0.07 -14.84 -28.98
CA ILE A 131 0.88 -13.63 -28.79
C ILE A 131 1.11 -13.44 -27.29
N ILE A 132 2.37 -13.24 -26.89
CA ILE A 132 2.75 -12.90 -25.52
C ILE A 132 2.16 -11.52 -25.19
N PRO A 133 1.32 -11.40 -24.14
CA PRO A 133 0.70 -10.12 -23.81
C PRO A 133 1.74 -9.10 -23.34
N LEU A 134 1.55 -7.82 -23.67
CA LEU A 134 2.44 -6.72 -23.27
C LEU A 134 2.65 -6.66 -21.74
N ASN A 135 1.64 -7.05 -20.95
CA ASN A 135 1.74 -7.17 -19.50
C ASN A 135 2.87 -8.10 -19.04
N PHE A 136 3.17 -9.16 -19.80
CA PHE A 136 4.28 -10.06 -19.48
C PHE A 136 5.61 -9.31 -19.46
N PHE A 137 5.88 -8.49 -20.48
CA PHE A 137 7.12 -7.70 -20.55
C PHE A 137 7.18 -6.61 -19.48
N ILE A 138 6.04 -6.03 -19.10
CA ILE A 138 5.95 -5.11 -17.97
C ILE A 138 6.37 -5.81 -16.67
N TYR A 139 5.79 -6.98 -16.37
CA TYR A 139 6.14 -7.72 -15.16
C TYR A 139 7.58 -8.24 -15.19
N LEU A 140 8.10 -8.63 -16.35
CA LEU A 140 9.50 -9.03 -16.50
C LEU A 140 10.45 -7.87 -16.20
N SER A 141 10.12 -6.67 -16.69
CA SER A 141 10.89 -5.46 -16.43
C SER A 141 10.84 -5.08 -14.96
N LEU A 142 9.65 -5.15 -14.33
CA LEU A 142 9.47 -4.90 -12.90
C LEU A 142 10.24 -5.90 -12.03
N PHE A 143 10.23 -7.18 -12.41
CA PHE A 143 11.00 -8.22 -11.75
C PHE A 143 12.50 -7.93 -11.80
N GLY A 144 13.04 -7.61 -12.98
CA GLY A 144 14.44 -7.21 -13.15
C GLY A 144 14.81 -5.95 -12.36
N LEU A 145 13.94 -4.93 -12.38
CA LEU A 145 14.11 -3.70 -11.59
C LEU A 145 14.12 -3.98 -10.09
N GLY A 146 13.26 -4.86 -9.60
CA GLY A 146 13.22 -5.25 -8.19
C GLY A 146 14.55 -5.85 -7.72
N PHE A 147 15.12 -6.78 -8.48
CA PHE A 147 16.44 -7.35 -8.18
C PHE A 147 17.56 -6.33 -8.32
N TYR A 148 17.50 -5.47 -9.32
CA TYR A 148 18.49 -4.41 -9.52
C TYR A 148 18.54 -3.46 -8.31
N ILE A 149 17.37 -3.00 -7.85
CA ILE A 149 17.25 -2.11 -6.68
C ILE A 149 17.79 -2.81 -5.42
N LEU A 150 17.43 -4.09 -5.23
CA LEU A 150 17.90 -4.89 -4.09
C LEU A 150 19.43 -5.06 -4.10
N GLY A 151 20.02 -5.36 -5.27
CA GLY A 151 21.47 -5.58 -5.42
C GLY A 151 22.30 -4.30 -5.30
N LYS A 152 21.81 -3.16 -5.81
CA LYS A 152 22.50 -1.86 -5.70
C LYS A 152 22.39 -1.22 -4.31
N GLN A 153 21.50 -1.71 -3.44
CA GLN A 153 21.24 -1.16 -2.10
C GLN A 153 20.98 0.36 -2.10
N LEU A 154 20.28 0.86 -3.12
CA LEU A 154 19.95 2.29 -3.22
C LEU A 154 19.10 2.72 -2.03
N ASN A 155 19.46 3.80 -1.34
CA ASN A 155 18.62 4.33 -0.25
C ASN A 155 17.43 5.11 -0.82
N LEU A 156 16.39 4.40 -1.23
CA LEU A 156 15.15 4.97 -1.77
C LEU A 156 14.11 5.29 -0.69
N THR A 157 14.42 5.04 0.58
CA THR A 157 13.51 5.19 1.72
C THR A 157 12.82 6.55 1.74
N SER A 158 13.60 7.63 1.76
CA SER A 158 13.06 8.99 1.83
C SER A 158 12.27 9.35 0.57
N PHE A 159 12.73 8.92 -0.60
CA PHE A 159 12.01 9.13 -1.85
C PHE A 159 10.63 8.44 -1.84
N ILE A 160 10.56 7.18 -1.41
CA ILE A 160 9.31 6.41 -1.29
C ILE A 160 8.35 7.12 -0.35
N PHE A 161 8.82 7.57 0.82
CA PHE A 161 7.97 8.26 1.79
C PHE A 161 7.51 9.62 1.30
N TYR A 162 8.34 10.40 0.61
CA TYR A 162 7.88 11.65 0.00
C TYR A 162 6.82 11.39 -1.07
N CYS A 163 7.01 10.41 -1.95
CA CYS A 163 6.00 10.03 -2.94
C CYS A 163 4.68 9.63 -2.27
N LEU A 164 4.72 8.78 -1.24
CA LEU A 164 3.53 8.41 -0.46
C LEU A 164 2.87 9.64 0.17
N SER A 165 3.66 10.53 0.77
CA SER A 165 3.15 11.75 1.37
C SER A 165 2.38 12.62 0.38
N PHE A 166 2.93 12.83 -0.82
CA PHE A 166 2.26 13.57 -1.90
C PHE A 166 0.98 12.88 -2.36
N ILE A 167 0.99 11.56 -2.54
CA ILE A 167 -0.20 10.79 -2.95
C ILE A 167 -1.32 10.96 -1.91
N PHE A 168 -1.01 10.81 -0.62
CA PHE A 168 -2.00 10.96 0.45
C PHE A 168 -2.49 12.41 0.62
N LEU A 169 -1.65 13.40 0.33
CA LEU A 169 -2.06 14.80 0.32
C LEU A 169 -3.05 15.07 -0.83
N ILE A 170 -2.79 14.55 -2.02
CA ILE A 170 -3.72 14.63 -3.15
C ILE A 170 -5.04 13.93 -2.82
N LEU A 171 -5.01 12.76 -2.19
CA LEU A 171 -6.22 12.06 -1.73
C LEU A 171 -7.01 12.88 -0.71
N ALA A 172 -6.35 13.53 0.25
CA ALA A 172 -7.00 14.41 1.22
C ALA A 172 -7.72 15.59 0.53
N LEU A 173 -7.10 16.19 -0.49
CA LEU A 173 -7.72 17.25 -1.29
C LEU A 173 -8.95 16.74 -2.05
N LEU A 174 -8.85 15.57 -2.70
CA LEU A 174 -9.98 14.97 -3.42
C LEU A 174 -11.17 14.68 -2.49
N PHE A 175 -10.91 14.11 -1.29
CA PHE A 175 -11.97 13.87 -0.32
C PHE A 175 -12.55 15.17 0.25
N SER A 176 -11.74 16.23 0.41
CA SER A 176 -12.23 17.56 0.83
C SER A 176 -13.20 18.15 -0.19
N VAL A 177 -12.89 18.02 -1.49
CA VAL A 177 -13.81 18.43 -2.57
C VAL A 177 -15.11 17.61 -2.55
N SER A 178 -15.02 16.29 -2.34
CA SER A 178 -16.20 15.41 -2.17
C SER A 178 -17.09 15.86 -1.01
N LEU A 179 -16.48 16.08 0.15
CA LEU A 179 -17.16 16.52 1.36
C LEU A 179 -17.87 17.86 1.15
N TRP A 180 -17.20 18.83 0.52
CA TRP A 180 -17.80 20.12 0.21
C TRP A 180 -19.03 20.01 -0.71
N LYS A 181 -18.95 19.18 -1.76
CA LYS A 181 -20.10 18.90 -2.65
C LYS A 181 -21.26 18.26 -1.88
N ASN A 182 -20.98 17.29 -1.02
CA ASN A 182 -21.99 16.58 -0.23
C ASN A 182 -22.70 17.49 0.78
N ILE A 183 -21.96 18.40 1.43
CA ILE A 183 -22.51 19.40 2.36
C ILE A 183 -23.38 20.41 1.60
N LYS A 184 -22.90 20.92 0.46
CA LYS A 184 -23.67 21.87 -0.35
C LYS A 184 -25.02 21.28 -0.78
N PHE A 185 -25.02 20.02 -1.24
CA PHE A 185 -26.24 19.33 -1.65
C PHE A 185 -27.25 19.19 -0.49
N LEU A 186 -26.80 18.82 0.71
CA LEU A 186 -27.69 18.75 1.88
C LEU A 186 -28.30 20.11 2.23
N ARG A 187 -27.49 21.16 2.17
CA ARG A 187 -27.97 22.53 2.41
C ARG A 187 -29.04 22.93 1.39
N ASP A 188 -28.85 22.59 0.12
CA ASP A 188 -29.79 22.91 -0.96
C ASP A 188 -31.09 22.10 -0.85
N GLN A 189 -31.05 20.86 -0.37
CA GLN A 189 -32.26 20.07 -0.08
C GLN A 189 -33.06 20.64 1.08
N ASN A 190 -32.41 21.00 2.19
CA ASN A 190 -33.10 21.56 3.36
C ASN A 190 -33.81 22.88 3.00
N LYS A 191 -33.17 23.75 2.21
CA LYS A 191 -33.78 25.00 1.71
C LYS A 191 -35.00 24.80 0.81
N LYS A 192 -35.14 23.65 0.15
CA LYS A 192 -36.30 23.32 -0.69
C LYS A 192 -37.48 22.76 0.12
N ILE A 193 -37.23 22.22 1.30
CA ILE A 193 -38.26 21.69 2.20
C ILE A 193 -38.90 22.81 3.03
N GLU A 194 -38.14 23.89 3.29
CA GLU A 194 -38.60 25.08 4.01
C GLU A 194 -39.38 26.10 3.14
N LYS A 195 -39.51 25.87 1.83
CA LYS A 195 -40.28 26.69 0.89
C LYS A 195 -41.55 25.97 0.47
#